data_AF-A0A8I0GP45-F1
#
_entry.id   AF-A0A8I0GP45-F1
#
_cell.length_a   1.000
_cell.length_b   1.000
_cell.length_c   1.000
_cell.angle_alpha   90.00
_cell.angle_beta   90.00
_cell.angle_gamma   90.00
#
_symmetry.space_group_name_H-M   'P 1'
#
loop_
_entity.id
_entity.type
_entity.pdbx_description
1 polymer ?
#
loop_
_entity_poly.entity_id
_entity_poly.type
_entity_poly.pdbx_seq_one_letter_code
_entity_poly.pdbx_strand_id
1 'polypeptide(L)'
;MGQSETRQARIAILVLGMHRSGTSALARLIGYLGAALPGDAIEAHADNARGYWESAAIVKADDQLLRVARSSWFDPRPLDLSRLEPSALRSRKDRIWEAVGQAFGEAPIMTIKDPRQCRFVPTIVETLAEHGVASRAVLMLRSPQAVARSIASRDGTTTASAQLLWLRHMIDAERATRGLARTVIAFEAMLADWRREAEKLLPLTGGVMPEGATATEVDAFLDPSLRHHREDGPSDIGEPLAGIVGAVQDGLWALAERDDVEARSVLDAAYERFEALPWLADDIIHDELRHRRTGEAEATSAAPDLQPAAAPPPQSMPAPTPAQAEAVALIRDSGLFDSDWYMASYPDAASSGLDPIEHYLTIGAVKGYNPNPLFDTGFYARQMARRIAAGGTAA
;
A
#
# COMPACT_ATOMS: atom_id res chain seq x y z
N MET A 1 14.21 20.67 44.91
CA MET A 1 12.88 20.96 44.35
C MET A 1 13.02 20.94 42.84
N GLY A 2 12.90 19.76 42.24
CA GLY A 2 12.72 19.62 40.78
C GLY A 2 11.40 18.90 40.62
N GLN A 3 10.35 19.63 40.29
CA GLN A 3 9.09 19.00 39.89
C GLN A 3 9.41 18.25 38.59
N SER A 4 9.43 16.93 38.65
CA SER A 4 9.37 16.09 37.47
C SER A 4 8.00 16.37 36.84
N GLU A 5 7.92 17.33 35.93
CA GLU A 5 6.74 17.48 35.06
C GLU A 5 6.51 16.12 34.39
N THR A 6 5.44 15.45 34.78
CA THR A 6 4.97 14.23 34.13
C THR A 6 4.57 14.63 32.71
N ARG A 7 5.51 14.54 31.76
CA ARG A 7 5.26 14.82 30.35
C ARG A 7 4.13 13.91 29.90
N GLN A 8 3.00 14.50 29.52
CA GLN A 8 1.85 13.76 29.04
C GLN A 8 2.28 12.89 27.85
N ALA A 9 1.92 11.60 27.88
CA ALA A 9 2.28 10.67 26.81
C ALA A 9 1.68 11.16 25.48
N ARG A 10 2.52 11.27 24.45
CA ARG A 10 2.09 11.67 23.11
C ARG A 10 1.30 10.53 22.46
N ILE A 11 0.35 10.86 21.61
CA ILE A 11 -0.54 9.90 20.95
C ILE A 11 -0.47 10.08 19.44
N ALA A 12 -0.32 8.98 18.70
CA ALA A 12 -0.46 8.95 17.25
C ALA A 12 -1.70 8.16 16.86
N ILE A 13 -2.59 8.80 16.10
CA ILE A 13 -3.74 8.15 15.47
C ILE A 13 -3.34 7.76 14.05
N LEU A 14 -3.23 6.45 13.81
CA LEU A 14 -2.98 5.87 12.50
C LEU A 14 -4.29 5.82 11.72
N VAL A 15 -4.39 6.56 10.61
CA VAL A 15 -5.53 6.52 9.70
C VAL A 15 -5.22 5.53 8.59
N LEU A 16 -5.84 4.35 8.65
CA LEU A 16 -5.53 3.20 7.83
C LEU A 16 -6.67 2.88 6.88
N GLY A 17 -6.35 2.67 5.62
CA GLY A 17 -7.30 2.24 4.60
C GLY A 17 -6.64 2.28 3.24
N MET A 18 -7.13 1.47 2.30
CA MET A 18 -6.62 1.49 0.93
C MET A 18 -6.69 2.90 0.32
N HIS A 19 -5.81 3.19 -0.65
CA HIS A 19 -5.93 4.40 -1.46
C HIS A 19 -7.37 4.53 -1.98
N ARG A 20 -7.86 5.77 -2.04
CA ARG A 20 -9.23 6.09 -2.51
C ARG A 20 -10.37 5.58 -1.59
N SER A 21 -10.08 5.08 -0.39
CA SER A 21 -11.11 4.76 0.62
C SER A 21 -11.66 5.97 1.40
N GLY A 22 -11.20 7.19 1.11
CA GLY A 22 -11.63 8.39 1.85
C GLY A 22 -10.79 8.71 3.09
N THR A 23 -9.63 8.08 3.25
CA THR A 23 -8.70 8.31 4.37
C THR A 23 -8.27 9.78 4.52
N SER A 24 -8.18 10.56 3.44
CA SER A 24 -7.92 12.01 3.51
C SER A 24 -9.06 12.78 4.18
N ALA A 25 -10.31 12.40 3.91
CA ALA A 25 -11.47 13.04 4.51
C ALA A 25 -11.58 12.73 6.00
N LEU A 26 -11.32 11.46 6.36
CA LEU A 26 -11.25 11.03 7.75
C LEU A 26 -10.10 11.71 8.51
N ALA A 27 -8.90 11.82 7.93
CA ALA A 27 -7.78 12.51 8.57
C ALA A 27 -8.12 13.97 8.89
N ARG A 28 -8.77 14.68 7.96
CA ARG A 28 -9.22 16.05 8.20
C ARG A 28 -10.30 16.15 9.28
N LEU A 29 -11.26 15.22 9.31
CA LEU A 29 -12.25 15.14 10.39
C LEU A 29 -11.57 14.95 11.75
N ILE A 30 -10.60 14.05 11.85
CA ILE A 30 -9.80 13.84 13.07
C ILE A 30 -9.01 15.12 13.46
N GLY A 31 -8.57 15.90 12.46
CA GLY A 31 -8.00 17.23 12.67
C GLY A 31 -8.96 18.21 13.35
N TYR A 32 -10.22 18.27 12.88
CA TYR A 32 -11.27 19.06 13.54
C TYR A 32 -11.59 18.57 14.97
N LEU A 33 -11.30 17.31 15.27
CA LEU A 33 -11.42 16.73 16.61
C LEU A 33 -10.16 16.91 17.48
N GLY A 34 -9.23 17.78 17.08
CA GLY A 34 -8.13 18.25 17.91
C GLY A 34 -6.78 17.53 17.72
N ALA A 35 -6.68 16.59 16.79
CA ALA A 35 -5.39 15.97 16.46
C ALA A 35 -4.59 16.82 15.47
N ALA A 36 -3.28 16.94 15.66
CA ALA A 36 -2.43 17.67 14.71
C ALA A 36 -2.36 16.96 13.36
N LEU A 37 -2.46 17.74 12.28
CA LEU A 37 -2.17 17.32 10.91
C LEU A 37 -0.70 17.65 10.58
N PRO A 38 -0.07 16.96 9.61
CA PRO A 38 1.34 17.18 9.30
C PRO A 38 1.59 18.59 8.75
N GLY A 39 2.66 19.23 9.21
CA GLY A 39 3.10 20.55 8.72
C GLY A 39 3.69 20.52 7.31
N ASP A 40 4.04 19.33 6.81
CA ASP A 40 4.59 19.06 5.48
C ASP A 40 3.60 18.26 4.59
N ALA A 41 2.30 18.52 4.76
CA ALA A 41 1.25 17.87 3.99
C ALA A 41 1.44 18.02 2.47
N ILE A 42 1.28 16.94 1.71
CA ILE A 42 1.42 16.96 0.25
C ILE A 42 0.31 17.83 -0.37
N GLU A 43 0.71 18.79 -1.20
CA GLU A 43 -0.20 19.73 -1.86
C GLU A 43 -1.26 19.04 -2.74
N ALA A 44 -2.38 19.74 -2.96
CA ALA A 44 -3.44 19.26 -3.83
C ALA A 44 -2.98 19.21 -5.30
N HIS A 45 -3.29 18.10 -5.99
CA HIS A 45 -3.08 17.94 -7.44
C HIS A 45 -4.41 17.74 -8.16
N ALA A 46 -4.42 17.77 -9.49
CA ALA A 46 -5.63 17.71 -10.33
C ALA A 46 -6.57 16.53 -9.98
N ASP A 47 -6.02 15.38 -9.58
CA ASP A 47 -6.78 14.16 -9.21
C ASP A 47 -7.35 14.16 -7.77
N ASN A 48 -7.05 15.20 -6.99
CA ASN A 48 -7.59 15.45 -5.65
C ASN A 48 -7.42 16.93 -5.26
N ALA A 49 -8.36 17.77 -5.66
CA ALA A 49 -8.38 19.21 -5.40
C ALA A 49 -8.38 19.61 -3.90
N ARG A 50 -8.48 18.64 -2.97
CA ARG A 50 -8.63 18.87 -1.52
C ARG A 50 -7.40 18.50 -0.69
N GLY A 51 -6.31 18.10 -1.34
CA GLY A 51 -5.04 17.78 -0.67
C GLY A 51 -4.93 16.33 -0.20
N TYR A 52 -3.69 15.87 -0.12
CA TYR A 52 -3.29 14.59 0.42
C TYR A 52 -2.70 14.89 1.80
N TRP A 53 -3.49 14.75 2.87
CA TRP A 53 -3.05 15.00 4.27
C TRP A 53 -1.98 13.99 4.76
N GLU A 54 -1.26 13.37 3.82
CA GLU A 54 -0.02 12.63 4.00
C GLU A 54 1.15 13.58 4.24
N SER A 55 2.03 13.24 5.18
CA SER A 55 3.34 13.89 5.33
C SER A 55 4.27 13.46 4.20
N ALA A 56 4.86 14.42 3.48
CA ALA A 56 5.83 14.14 2.42
C ALA A 56 7.06 13.39 2.96
N ALA A 57 7.52 13.71 4.17
CA ALA A 57 8.65 13.05 4.81
C ALA A 57 8.33 11.58 5.16
N ILE A 58 7.13 11.30 5.69
CA ILE A 58 6.70 9.94 6.04
C ILE A 58 6.53 9.09 4.78
N VAL A 59 5.86 9.61 3.75
CA VAL A 59 5.69 8.91 2.46
C VAL A 59 7.04 8.52 1.87
N LYS A 60 8.02 9.45 1.91
CA LYS A 60 9.38 9.18 1.43
C LYS A 60 10.08 8.08 2.24
N ALA A 61 9.89 8.05 3.56
CA ALA A 61 10.46 7.01 4.41
C ALA A 61 9.83 5.63 4.13
N ASP A 62 8.51 5.60 3.94
CA ASP A 62 7.75 4.37 3.63
C ASP A 62 8.12 3.81 2.25
N ASP A 63 8.22 4.65 1.23
CA ASP A 63 8.67 4.24 -0.11
C ASP A 63 10.10 3.68 -0.09
N GLN A 64 10.98 4.22 0.75
CA GLN A 64 12.33 3.66 0.94
C GLN A 64 12.30 2.31 1.64
N LEU A 65 11.45 2.11 2.65
CA LEU A 65 11.28 0.83 3.32
C LEU A 65 10.74 -0.24 2.36
N LEU A 66 9.71 0.10 1.56
CA LEU A 66 9.20 -0.76 0.50
C LEU A 66 10.29 -1.17 -0.48
N ARG A 67 11.09 -0.22 -0.95
CA ARG A 67 12.17 -0.47 -1.91
C ARG A 67 13.22 -1.44 -1.35
N VAL A 68 13.66 -1.23 -0.11
CA VAL A 68 14.62 -2.12 0.56
C VAL A 68 14.02 -3.51 0.80
N ALA A 69 12.72 -3.59 1.06
CA ALA A 69 11.97 -4.84 1.13
C ALA A 69 11.65 -5.47 -0.25
N ARG A 70 12.14 -4.88 -1.36
CA ARG A 70 11.89 -5.32 -2.75
C ARG A 70 10.39 -5.40 -3.08
N SER A 71 9.63 -4.48 -2.53
CA SER A 71 8.18 -4.38 -2.65
C SER A 71 7.79 -2.96 -3.10
N SER A 72 6.48 -2.72 -3.22
CA SER A 72 5.91 -1.44 -3.58
C SER A 72 4.49 -1.32 -3.00
N TRP A 73 3.89 -0.12 -3.05
CA TRP A 73 2.51 0.04 -2.57
C TRP A 73 1.49 -0.74 -3.41
N PHE A 74 1.84 -1.06 -4.66
CA PHE A 74 1.03 -1.81 -5.59
C PHE A 74 1.39 -3.30 -5.61
N ASP A 75 2.11 -3.78 -4.59
CA ASP A 75 2.42 -5.18 -4.38
C ASP A 75 1.39 -5.84 -3.42
N PRO A 76 0.54 -6.75 -3.90
CA PRO A 76 -0.47 -7.42 -3.09
C PRO A 76 0.06 -8.62 -2.28
N ARG A 77 1.35 -8.98 -2.40
CA ARG A 77 1.88 -10.18 -1.73
C ARG A 77 2.17 -9.91 -0.26
N PRO A 78 2.38 -10.96 0.55
CA PRO A 78 2.88 -10.78 1.91
C PRO A 78 4.21 -10.02 1.96
N LEU A 79 4.24 -8.96 2.77
CA LEU A 79 5.46 -8.20 3.02
C LEU A 79 6.23 -8.84 4.17
N ASP A 80 7.47 -9.27 3.89
CA ASP A 80 8.31 -9.98 4.84
C ASP A 80 9.55 -9.16 5.20
N LEU A 81 9.41 -8.31 6.21
CA LEU A 81 10.51 -7.48 6.72
C LEU A 81 11.55 -8.26 7.52
N SER A 82 11.28 -9.51 7.89
CA SER A 82 12.25 -10.36 8.61
C SER A 82 13.48 -10.70 7.77
N ARG A 83 13.40 -10.51 6.44
CA ARG A 83 14.51 -10.67 5.51
C ARG A 83 15.50 -9.51 5.53
N LEU A 84 15.14 -8.38 6.14
CA LEU A 84 16.03 -7.25 6.25
C LEU A 84 17.04 -7.50 7.38
N GLU A 85 18.28 -7.10 7.14
CA GLU A 85 19.29 -7.08 8.21
C GLU A 85 18.78 -6.21 9.39
N PRO A 86 18.95 -6.64 10.65
CA PRO A 86 18.43 -5.91 11.80
C PRO A 86 18.89 -4.45 11.88
N SER A 87 20.11 -4.17 11.43
CA SER A 87 20.66 -2.81 11.35
C SER A 87 19.99 -1.99 10.24
N ALA A 88 19.63 -2.61 9.11
CA ALA A 88 18.90 -1.95 8.03
C ALA A 88 17.49 -1.58 8.48
N LEU A 89 16.77 -2.50 9.13
CA LEU A 89 15.43 -2.23 9.66
C LEU A 89 15.47 -1.12 10.72
N ARG A 90 16.41 -1.16 11.67
CA ARG A 90 16.61 -0.09 12.66
C ARG A 90 16.85 1.27 11.99
N SER A 91 17.74 1.30 10.99
CA SER A 91 17.99 2.52 10.22
C SER A 91 16.74 3.04 9.50
N ARG A 92 15.82 2.17 9.07
CA ARG A 92 14.54 2.61 8.49
C ARG A 92 13.60 3.18 9.55
N LYS A 93 13.50 2.54 10.72
CA LYS A 93 12.73 3.06 11.87
C LYS A 93 13.22 4.44 12.30
N ASP A 94 14.53 4.65 12.38
CA ASP A 94 15.12 5.95 12.71
C ASP A 94 14.69 7.05 11.72
N ARG A 95 14.60 6.72 10.41
CA ARG A 95 14.14 7.65 9.37
C ARG A 95 12.64 7.94 9.46
N ILE A 96 11.84 6.94 9.80
CA ILE A 96 10.41 7.12 10.06
C ILE A 96 10.23 8.06 11.26
N TRP A 97 10.98 7.87 12.35
CA TRP A 97 10.93 8.75 13.51
C TRP A 97 11.36 10.18 13.19
N GLU A 98 12.44 10.35 12.44
CA GLU A 98 12.89 11.67 11.97
C GLU A 98 11.77 12.39 11.17
N ALA A 99 11.10 11.66 10.28
CA ALA A 99 9.97 12.17 9.50
C ALA A 99 8.78 12.56 10.39
N VAL A 100 8.42 11.74 11.39
CA VAL A 100 7.36 12.06 12.36
C VAL A 100 7.71 13.33 13.15
N GLY A 101 8.96 13.47 13.60
CA GLY A 101 9.44 14.66 14.29
C GLY A 101 9.36 15.92 13.44
N GLN A 102 9.74 15.83 12.16
CA GLN A 102 9.62 16.94 11.20
C GLN A 102 8.17 17.33 10.93
N ALA A 103 7.28 16.35 10.74
CA ALA A 103 5.90 16.57 10.37
C ALA A 103 5.04 17.13 11.52
N PHE A 104 5.28 16.69 12.77
CA PHE A 104 4.38 16.95 13.90
C PHE A 104 5.03 17.68 15.08
N GLY A 105 6.35 17.87 15.08
CA GLY A 105 7.07 18.52 16.18
C GLY A 105 6.77 17.88 17.54
N GLU A 106 6.27 18.67 18.48
CA GLU A 106 5.91 18.26 19.84
C GLU A 106 4.40 18.12 20.07
N ALA A 107 3.61 17.95 19.01
CA ALA A 107 2.17 17.79 19.14
C ALA A 107 1.81 16.65 20.12
N PRO A 108 0.92 16.90 21.10
CA PRO A 108 0.52 15.90 22.08
C PRO A 108 -0.31 14.79 21.45
N ILE A 109 -1.06 15.11 20.39
CA ILE A 109 -1.81 14.16 19.58
C ILE A 109 -1.63 14.48 18.11
N MET A 110 -1.36 13.45 17.29
CA MET A 110 -1.05 13.59 15.87
C MET A 110 -1.78 12.56 15.02
N THR A 111 -2.11 12.94 13.79
CA THR A 111 -2.76 12.07 12.79
C THR A 111 -1.74 11.65 11.75
N ILE A 112 -1.35 10.38 11.77
CA ILE A 112 -0.46 9.80 10.75
C ILE A 112 -1.33 9.10 9.71
N LYS A 113 -1.29 9.60 8.48
CA LYS A 113 -2.02 9.06 7.35
C LYS A 113 -1.06 8.83 6.19
N ASP A 114 -0.94 7.57 5.79
CA ASP A 114 -0.43 7.13 4.49
C ASP A 114 -1.07 5.75 4.25
N PRO A 115 -1.79 5.51 3.14
CA PRO A 115 -2.35 4.19 2.85
C PRO A 115 -1.33 3.04 2.91
N ARG A 116 -0.04 3.30 2.65
CA ARG A 116 1.03 2.30 2.78
C ARG A 116 1.19 1.81 4.21
N GLN A 117 0.87 2.62 5.22
CA GLN A 117 0.97 2.24 6.63
C GLN A 117 0.11 1.03 6.98
N CYS A 118 -0.94 0.73 6.20
CA CYS A 118 -1.67 -0.54 6.31
C CYS A 118 -0.74 -1.77 6.28
N ARG A 119 0.35 -1.70 5.50
CA ARG A 119 1.35 -2.76 5.32
C ARG A 119 2.40 -2.78 6.43
N PHE A 120 2.55 -1.66 7.16
CA PHE A 120 3.66 -1.39 8.08
C PHE A 120 3.23 -1.09 9.51
N VAL A 121 1.96 -1.33 9.87
CA VAL A 121 1.44 -1.06 11.22
C VAL A 121 2.39 -1.58 12.32
N PRO A 122 2.92 -2.81 12.28
CA PRO A 122 3.85 -3.26 13.31
C PRO A 122 5.11 -2.39 13.40
N THR A 123 5.67 -1.97 12.27
CA THR A 123 6.90 -1.16 12.21
C THR A 123 6.67 0.25 12.74
N ILE A 124 5.61 0.93 12.33
CA ILE A 124 5.31 2.28 12.82
C ILE A 124 4.93 2.27 14.31
N VAL A 125 4.14 1.29 14.76
CA VAL A 125 3.76 1.15 16.18
C VAL A 125 4.98 0.91 17.06
N GLU A 126 5.87 -0.01 16.65
CA GLU A 126 7.10 -0.28 17.40
C GLU A 126 8.02 0.95 17.43
N THR A 127 8.16 1.65 16.30
CA THR A 127 8.94 2.90 16.22
C THR A 127 8.38 3.96 17.17
N LEU A 128 7.06 4.20 17.14
CA LEU A 128 6.41 5.18 18.02
C LEU A 128 6.57 4.80 19.50
N ALA A 129 6.42 3.52 19.84
CA ALA A 129 6.55 3.03 21.20
C ALA A 129 7.98 3.20 21.75
N GLU A 130 9.01 2.93 20.95
CA GLU A 130 10.42 3.16 21.30
C GLU A 130 10.72 4.63 21.65
N HIS A 131 9.92 5.55 21.11
CA HIS A 131 10.02 6.99 21.36
C HIS A 131 8.96 7.54 22.34
N GLY A 132 8.25 6.66 23.06
CA GLY A 132 7.29 7.06 24.09
C GLY A 132 5.98 7.64 23.53
N VAL A 133 5.63 7.33 22.29
CA VAL A 133 4.37 7.72 21.65
C VAL A 133 3.43 6.51 21.60
N ALA A 134 2.24 6.65 22.19
CA ALA A 134 1.21 5.61 22.15
C ALA A 134 0.48 5.62 20.80
N SER A 135 0.20 4.44 20.23
CA SER A 135 -0.54 4.32 18.97
C SER A 135 -2.02 3.98 19.18
N ARG A 136 -2.88 4.64 18.41
CA ARG A 136 -4.31 4.36 18.23
C ARG A 136 -4.58 4.21 16.74
N ALA A 137 -5.67 3.56 16.35
CA ALA A 137 -5.95 3.32 14.93
C ALA A 137 -7.39 3.65 14.54
N VAL A 138 -7.57 4.11 13.31
CA VAL A 138 -8.89 4.21 12.68
C VAL A 138 -8.82 3.51 11.33
N LEU A 139 -9.65 2.47 11.14
CA LEU A 139 -9.78 1.80 9.85
C LEU A 139 -10.88 2.46 9.04
N MET A 140 -10.53 2.91 7.84
CA MET A 140 -11.43 3.52 6.88
C MET A 140 -11.90 2.49 5.87
N LEU A 141 -13.19 2.18 5.89
CA LEU A 141 -13.81 1.25 4.97
C LEU A 141 -14.43 1.99 3.79
N ARG A 142 -14.33 1.38 2.62
CA ARG A 142 -15.05 1.77 1.41
C ARG A 142 -15.19 0.56 0.52
N SER A 143 -16.30 0.47 -0.22
CA SER A 143 -16.58 -0.68 -1.10
C SER A 143 -15.35 -1.05 -1.94
N PRO A 144 -14.95 -2.33 -1.99
CA PRO A 144 -13.82 -2.77 -2.80
C PRO A 144 -14.02 -2.45 -4.28
N GLN A 145 -15.26 -2.53 -4.79
CA GLN A 145 -15.59 -2.19 -6.19
C GLN A 145 -15.45 -0.69 -6.46
N ALA A 146 -15.87 0.15 -5.51
CA ALA A 146 -15.72 1.61 -5.63
C ALA A 146 -14.24 2.04 -5.57
N VAL A 147 -13.47 1.43 -4.66
CA VAL A 147 -12.02 1.64 -4.56
C VAL A 147 -11.32 1.17 -5.82
N ALA A 148 -11.62 -0.04 -6.29
CA ALA A 148 -10.98 -0.62 -7.46
C ALA A 148 -11.19 0.20 -8.72
N ARG A 149 -12.42 0.66 -8.99
CA ARG A 149 -12.70 1.55 -10.12
C ARG A 149 -11.98 2.88 -10.02
N SER A 150 -11.90 3.46 -8.82
CA SER A 150 -11.17 4.73 -8.63
C SER A 150 -9.67 4.58 -8.81
N ILE A 151 -9.08 3.46 -8.39
CA ILE A 151 -7.65 3.17 -8.58
C ILE A 151 -7.39 2.87 -10.06
N ALA A 152 -8.18 2.00 -10.68
CA ALA A 152 -8.07 1.66 -12.10
C ALA A 152 -8.10 2.91 -12.99
N SER A 153 -9.05 3.81 -12.74
CA SER A 153 -9.15 5.07 -13.48
C SER A 153 -7.99 6.04 -13.24
N ARG A 154 -7.36 6.03 -12.06
CA ARG A 154 -6.30 6.97 -11.69
C ARG A 154 -4.93 6.47 -12.13
N ASP A 155 -4.66 5.20 -11.87
CA ASP A 155 -3.32 4.59 -11.96
C ASP A 155 -3.17 3.68 -13.20
N GLY A 156 -4.22 3.55 -14.03
CA GLY A 156 -4.18 2.70 -15.23
C GLY A 156 -3.98 1.22 -14.89
N THR A 157 -4.62 0.76 -13.81
CA THR A 157 -4.58 -0.65 -13.38
C THR A 157 -5.86 -1.36 -13.78
N THR A 158 -5.82 -2.69 -13.84
CA THR A 158 -7.04 -3.49 -13.89
C THR A 158 -7.83 -3.36 -12.58
N THR A 159 -9.15 -3.48 -12.65
CA THR A 159 -10.00 -3.47 -11.45
C THR A 159 -9.78 -4.71 -10.58
N ALA A 160 -9.48 -5.87 -11.18
CA ALA A 160 -9.11 -7.09 -10.45
C ALA A 160 -7.83 -6.89 -9.62
N SER A 161 -6.76 -6.33 -10.19
CA SER A 161 -5.54 -6.00 -9.45
C SER A 161 -5.82 -5.00 -8.32
N ALA A 162 -6.63 -3.97 -8.59
CA ALA A 162 -6.99 -2.98 -7.57
C ALA A 162 -7.84 -3.56 -6.42
N GLN A 163 -8.75 -4.51 -6.69
CA GLN A 163 -9.49 -5.24 -5.65
C GLN A 163 -8.56 -6.11 -4.81
N LEU A 164 -7.56 -6.74 -5.43
CA LEU A 164 -6.54 -7.52 -4.73
C LEU A 164 -5.66 -6.63 -3.83
N LEU A 165 -5.30 -5.43 -4.29
CA LEU A 165 -4.61 -4.44 -3.46
C LEU A 165 -5.45 -4.00 -2.27
N TRP A 166 -6.74 -3.69 -2.50
CA TRP A 166 -7.67 -3.38 -1.41
C TRP A 166 -7.70 -4.50 -0.38
N LEU A 167 -7.86 -5.75 -0.84
CA LEU A 167 -7.92 -6.92 0.04
C LEU A 167 -6.66 -6.99 0.90
N ARG A 168 -5.48 -6.95 0.28
CA ARG A 168 -4.22 -7.07 1.00
C ARG A 168 -4.01 -5.95 2.02
N HIS A 169 -4.30 -4.70 1.67
CA HIS A 169 -4.11 -3.57 2.58
C HIS A 169 -5.07 -3.64 3.77
N MET A 170 -6.33 -4.00 3.53
CA MET A 170 -7.32 -4.07 4.59
C MET A 170 -7.09 -5.25 5.55
N ILE A 171 -6.64 -6.41 5.04
CA ILE A 171 -6.25 -7.56 5.88
C ILE A 171 -5.10 -7.18 6.82
N ASP A 172 -4.03 -6.59 6.28
CA ASP A 172 -2.85 -6.26 7.07
C ASP A 172 -3.14 -5.19 8.12
N ALA A 173 -3.90 -4.15 7.75
CA ALA A 173 -4.33 -3.11 8.68
C ALA A 173 -5.22 -3.67 9.80
N GLU A 174 -6.20 -4.52 9.47
CA GLU A 174 -7.08 -5.11 10.48
C GLU A 174 -6.30 -6.00 11.44
N ARG A 175 -5.56 -6.98 10.94
CA ARG A 175 -4.83 -7.93 11.79
C ARG A 175 -3.86 -7.22 12.73
N ALA A 176 -3.08 -6.27 12.19
CA ALA A 176 -2.02 -5.62 12.95
C ALA A 176 -2.52 -4.59 13.98
N THR A 177 -3.78 -4.18 13.92
CA THR A 177 -4.35 -3.18 14.85
C THR A 177 -5.17 -3.77 15.99
N ARG A 178 -5.41 -5.10 16.03
CA ARG A 178 -6.27 -5.75 17.06
C ARG A 178 -5.81 -5.52 18.51
N GLY A 179 -4.53 -5.22 18.72
CA GLY A 179 -3.96 -4.90 20.03
C GLY A 179 -3.98 -3.41 20.40
N LEU A 180 -4.47 -2.55 19.50
CA LEU A 180 -4.53 -1.10 19.70
C LEU A 180 -5.94 -0.66 20.10
N ALA A 181 -6.04 0.50 20.76
CA ALA A 181 -7.31 1.21 20.82
C ALA A 181 -7.67 1.66 19.40
N ARG A 182 -8.75 1.11 18.85
CA ARG A 182 -9.15 1.33 17.46
C ARG A 182 -10.64 1.55 17.28
N THR A 183 -11.01 2.15 16.16
CA THR A 183 -12.39 2.20 15.67
C THR A 183 -12.41 1.96 14.16
N VAL A 184 -13.58 1.62 13.62
CA VAL A 184 -13.78 1.35 12.20
C VAL A 184 -14.88 2.27 11.69
N ILE A 185 -14.59 3.01 10.63
CA ILE A 185 -15.49 4.01 10.04
C ILE A 185 -15.71 3.66 8.57
N ALA A 186 -16.97 3.53 8.15
CA ALA A 186 -17.29 3.42 6.73
C ALA A 186 -17.40 4.82 6.10
N PHE A 187 -16.79 5.00 4.92
CA PHE A 187 -16.82 6.26 4.17
C PHE A 187 -18.26 6.74 3.94
N GLU A 188 -19.14 5.82 3.58
CA GLU A 188 -20.54 6.10 3.27
C GLU A 188 -21.33 6.53 4.51
N ALA A 189 -21.05 5.91 5.66
CA ALA A 189 -21.63 6.29 6.95
C ALA A 189 -21.12 7.67 7.39
N MET A 190 -19.83 7.94 7.24
CA MET A 190 -19.23 9.24 7.56
C MET A 190 -19.78 10.37 6.71
N LEU A 191 -20.01 10.14 5.41
CA LEU A 191 -20.67 11.13 4.56
C LEU A 191 -22.15 11.30 4.92
N ALA A 192 -22.85 10.23 5.29
CA ALA A 192 -24.27 10.30 5.63
C ALA A 192 -24.52 11.05 6.94
N ASP A 193 -23.70 10.79 7.96
CA ASP A 193 -23.79 11.43 9.27
C ASP A 193 -22.41 11.47 9.95
N TRP A 194 -21.63 12.50 9.62
CA TRP A 194 -20.29 12.65 10.18
C TRP A 194 -20.31 12.88 11.69
N ARG A 195 -21.41 13.40 12.26
CA ARG A 195 -21.51 13.66 13.70
C ARG A 195 -21.57 12.35 14.47
N ARG A 196 -22.43 11.41 14.02
CA ARG A 196 -22.49 10.06 14.57
C ARG A 196 -21.15 9.34 14.49
N GLU A 197 -20.46 9.44 13.36
CA GLU A 197 -19.15 8.80 13.20
C GLU A 197 -18.05 9.51 14.01
N ALA A 198 -18.14 10.83 14.19
CA ALA A 198 -17.22 11.60 15.04
C ALA A 198 -17.32 11.22 16.52
N GLU A 199 -18.51 10.85 17.03
CA GLU A 199 -18.68 10.34 18.39
C GLU A 199 -17.80 9.11 18.66
N LYS A 200 -17.67 8.22 17.66
CA LYS A 200 -16.79 7.04 17.75
C LYS A 200 -15.30 7.40 17.79
N LEU A 201 -14.92 8.58 17.30
CA LEU A 201 -13.54 9.07 17.25
C LEU A 201 -13.13 9.80 18.53
N LEU A 202 -14.08 10.37 19.30
CA LEU A 202 -13.78 11.13 20.52
C LEU A 202 -12.96 10.34 21.56
N PRO A 203 -13.19 9.03 21.82
CA PRO A 203 -12.33 8.26 22.72
C PRO A 203 -10.88 8.14 22.23
N LEU A 204 -10.66 8.21 20.91
CA LEU A 204 -9.34 8.12 20.30
C LEU A 204 -8.64 9.47 20.22
N THR A 205 -9.36 10.58 20.12
CA THR A 205 -8.77 11.92 20.07
C THR A 205 -8.67 12.60 21.44
N GLY A 206 -9.59 12.30 22.35
CA GLY A 206 -9.80 13.08 23.58
C GLY A 206 -10.31 14.50 23.31
N GLY A 207 -10.74 14.78 22.08
CA GLY A 207 -11.27 16.08 21.67
C GLY A 207 -12.73 16.28 22.04
N VAL A 208 -13.32 17.33 21.47
CA VAL A 208 -14.74 17.66 21.63
C VAL A 208 -15.42 17.69 20.28
N MET A 209 -16.75 17.50 20.27
CA MET A 209 -17.54 17.61 19.05
C MET A 209 -17.42 19.03 18.48
N PRO A 210 -17.19 19.22 17.16
CA PRO A 210 -17.17 20.53 16.56
C PRO A 210 -18.56 21.18 16.63
N GLU A 211 -18.58 22.48 16.96
CA GLU A 211 -19.80 23.29 17.05
C GLU A 211 -19.66 24.58 16.24
N GLY A 212 -20.78 25.28 16.00
CA GLY A 212 -20.80 26.58 15.34
C GLY A 212 -20.14 26.58 13.96
N ALA A 213 -19.24 27.55 13.71
CA ALA A 213 -18.56 27.72 12.43
C ALA A 213 -17.76 26.48 12.02
N THR A 214 -17.07 25.82 12.96
CA THR A 214 -16.29 24.62 12.66
C THR A 214 -17.20 23.47 12.19
N ALA A 215 -18.36 23.29 12.82
CA ALA A 215 -19.33 22.29 12.36
C ALA A 215 -19.82 22.58 10.93
N THR A 216 -20.08 23.86 10.61
CA THR A 216 -20.45 24.28 9.24
C THR A 216 -19.34 24.02 8.23
N GLU A 217 -18.07 24.21 8.61
CA GLU A 217 -16.94 23.86 7.75
C GLU A 217 -16.86 22.35 7.49
N VAL A 218 -17.12 21.53 8.52
CA VAL A 218 -17.15 20.06 8.35
C VAL A 218 -18.31 19.65 7.43
N ASP A 219 -19.49 20.23 7.61
CA ASP A 219 -20.66 19.99 6.75
C ASP A 219 -20.35 20.32 5.28
N ALA A 220 -19.73 21.47 5.00
CA ALA A 220 -19.33 21.87 3.65
C ALA A 220 -18.23 20.97 3.07
N PHE A 221 -17.34 20.45 3.92
CA PHE A 221 -16.26 19.56 3.51
C PHE A 221 -16.77 18.16 3.16
N LEU A 222 -17.64 17.57 4.00
CA LEU A 222 -18.16 16.20 3.86
C LEU A 222 -19.46 16.11 3.05
N ASP A 223 -19.70 17.07 2.15
CA ASP A 223 -20.93 17.14 1.35
C ASP A 223 -21.19 15.82 0.57
N PRO A 224 -22.31 15.13 0.85
CA PRO A 224 -22.70 13.89 0.18
C PRO A 224 -22.88 14.01 -1.33
N SER A 225 -23.14 15.22 -1.85
CA SER A 225 -23.33 15.47 -3.28
C SER A 225 -22.04 15.31 -4.10
N LEU A 226 -20.88 15.24 -3.43
CA LEU A 226 -19.57 15.04 -4.05
C LEU A 226 -19.22 13.56 -4.29
N ARG A 227 -20.20 12.67 -4.18
CA ARG A 227 -20.07 11.25 -4.53
C ARG A 227 -19.97 11.09 -6.06
N HIS A 228 -18.76 10.88 -6.57
CA HIS A 228 -18.51 10.74 -8.01
C HIS A 228 -18.77 9.33 -8.59
N HIS A 229 -18.95 8.29 -7.77
CA HIS A 229 -19.10 6.90 -8.25
C HIS A 229 -20.20 6.13 -7.51
N ARG A 230 -21.12 5.48 -8.25
CA ARG A 230 -22.13 4.54 -7.71
C ARG A 230 -21.48 3.22 -7.33
N GLU A 231 -21.84 2.66 -6.17
CA GLU A 231 -21.15 1.55 -5.48
C GLU A 231 -21.47 0.15 -5.99
N ASP A 232 -22.55 -0.04 -6.75
CA ASP A 232 -23.02 -1.38 -7.12
C ASP A 232 -22.48 -1.85 -8.46
N GLY A 233 -21.73 -2.95 -8.43
CA GLY A 233 -21.27 -3.70 -9.60
C GLY A 233 -20.81 -5.09 -9.19
N PRO A 234 -20.86 -6.09 -10.08
CA PRO A 234 -20.29 -7.40 -9.82
C PRO A 234 -18.80 -7.28 -9.48
N SER A 235 -18.27 -8.23 -8.73
CA SER A 235 -16.83 -8.33 -8.53
C SER A 235 -16.15 -8.60 -9.87
N ASP A 236 -15.11 -7.84 -10.21
CA ASP A 236 -14.35 -8.04 -11.46
C ASP A 236 -13.30 -9.16 -11.32
N ILE A 237 -13.11 -9.65 -10.10
CA ILE A 237 -12.24 -10.79 -9.79
C ILE A 237 -13.02 -12.11 -9.83
N GLY A 238 -12.40 -13.18 -10.33
CA GLY A 238 -13.00 -14.52 -10.40
C GLY A 238 -13.00 -15.28 -9.07
N GLU A 239 -13.71 -16.41 -9.01
CA GLU A 239 -13.61 -17.34 -7.88
C GLU A 239 -12.28 -18.10 -7.89
N PRO A 240 -11.70 -18.42 -6.71
CA PRO A 240 -12.27 -18.31 -5.36
C PRO A 240 -12.11 -16.93 -4.69
N LEU A 241 -11.45 -15.99 -5.37
CA LEU A 241 -11.03 -14.72 -4.77
C LEU A 241 -12.21 -13.75 -4.59
N ALA A 242 -13.21 -13.80 -5.46
CA ALA A 242 -14.46 -13.05 -5.29
C ALA A 242 -15.15 -13.36 -3.95
N GLY A 243 -15.31 -14.64 -3.61
CA GLY A 243 -15.88 -15.07 -2.34
C GLY A 243 -15.04 -14.65 -1.12
N ILE A 244 -13.72 -14.54 -1.26
CA ILE A 244 -12.84 -14.05 -0.20
C ILE A 244 -12.99 -12.54 -0.03
N VAL A 245 -12.99 -11.76 -1.12
CA VAL A 245 -13.20 -10.31 -1.09
C VAL A 245 -14.54 -9.98 -0.43
N GLY A 246 -15.62 -10.66 -0.82
CA GLY A 246 -16.94 -10.50 -0.20
C GLY A 246 -16.94 -10.81 1.30
N ALA A 247 -16.36 -11.94 1.70
CA ALA A 247 -16.27 -12.31 3.12
C ALA A 247 -15.45 -11.31 3.95
N VAL A 248 -14.35 -10.77 3.40
CA VAL A 248 -13.56 -9.74 4.08
C VAL A 248 -14.33 -8.42 4.15
N GLN A 249 -15.02 -8.02 3.09
CA GLN A 249 -15.89 -6.84 3.11
C GLN A 249 -16.95 -6.96 4.19
N ASP A 250 -17.74 -8.04 4.19
CA ASP A 250 -18.80 -8.24 5.16
C ASP A 250 -18.28 -8.28 6.60
N GLY A 251 -17.16 -8.98 6.82
CA GLY A 251 -16.50 -9.05 8.13
C GLY A 251 -15.99 -7.69 8.63
N LEU A 252 -15.40 -6.87 7.75
CA LEU A 252 -14.94 -5.53 8.11
C LEU A 252 -16.12 -4.60 8.45
N TRP A 253 -17.23 -4.68 7.72
CA TRP A 253 -18.43 -3.91 8.05
C TRP A 253 -19.04 -4.34 9.37
N ALA A 254 -19.02 -5.64 9.69
CA ALA A 254 -19.45 -6.11 11.01
C ALA A 254 -18.60 -5.50 12.15
N LEU A 255 -17.29 -5.32 11.94
CA LEU A 255 -16.41 -4.66 12.92
C LEU A 255 -16.78 -3.18 13.18
N ALA A 256 -17.39 -2.49 12.22
CA ALA A 256 -17.83 -1.10 12.39
C ALA A 256 -18.98 -0.96 13.40
N GLU A 257 -19.75 -2.03 13.61
CA GLU A 257 -20.81 -2.10 14.60
C GLU A 257 -20.32 -2.76 15.90
N ARG A 258 -19.53 -3.82 15.80
CA ARG A 258 -19.05 -4.60 16.95
C ARG A 258 -17.70 -5.27 16.68
N ASP A 259 -16.65 -4.74 17.30
CA ASP A 259 -15.29 -5.27 17.20
C ASP A 259 -14.96 -6.25 18.35
N ASP A 260 -15.49 -7.46 18.26
CA ASP A 260 -15.29 -8.54 19.25
C ASP A 260 -14.63 -9.80 18.68
N VAL A 261 -14.38 -10.78 19.54
CA VAL A 261 -13.69 -12.03 19.19
C VAL A 261 -14.46 -12.80 18.10
N GLU A 262 -15.78 -12.81 18.16
CA GLU A 262 -16.64 -13.50 17.18
C GLU A 262 -16.52 -12.85 15.80
N ALA A 263 -16.67 -11.52 15.72
CA ALA A 263 -16.55 -10.80 14.45
C ALA A 263 -15.15 -10.96 13.82
N ARG A 264 -14.08 -10.95 14.64
CA ARG A 264 -12.70 -11.18 14.19
C ARG A 264 -12.46 -12.61 13.69
N SER A 265 -13.11 -13.61 14.27
CA SER A 265 -12.95 -15.02 13.85
C SER A 265 -13.46 -15.28 12.44
N VAL A 266 -14.52 -14.58 12.01
CA VAL A 266 -15.05 -14.67 10.64
C VAL A 266 -14.02 -14.15 9.63
N LEU A 267 -13.36 -13.04 9.98
CA LEU A 267 -12.27 -12.48 9.20
C LEU A 267 -11.05 -13.42 9.15
N ASP A 268 -10.69 -14.03 10.27
CA ASP A 268 -9.57 -14.98 10.32
C ASP A 268 -9.73 -16.14 9.33
N ALA A 269 -10.93 -16.71 9.23
CA ALA A 269 -11.22 -17.75 8.24
C ALA A 269 -11.10 -17.23 6.78
N ALA A 270 -11.50 -16.00 6.50
CA ALA A 270 -11.32 -15.40 5.18
C ALA A 270 -9.84 -15.15 4.85
N TYR A 271 -9.07 -14.71 5.84
CA TYR A 271 -7.64 -14.45 5.72
C TYR A 271 -6.84 -15.73 5.49
N GLU A 272 -7.16 -16.81 6.20
CA GLU A 272 -6.51 -18.11 5.99
C GLU A 272 -6.76 -18.64 4.58
N ARG A 273 -7.98 -18.50 4.05
CA ARG A 273 -8.28 -18.84 2.66
C ARG A 273 -7.47 -18.00 1.67
N PHE A 274 -7.31 -16.71 1.93
CA PHE A 274 -6.49 -15.82 1.10
C PHE A 274 -5.01 -16.22 1.08
N GLU A 275 -4.42 -16.46 2.26
CA GLU A 275 -3.00 -16.85 2.39
C GLU A 275 -2.71 -18.25 1.83
N ALA A 276 -3.71 -19.12 1.73
CA ALA A 276 -3.59 -20.45 1.13
C ALA A 276 -3.61 -20.42 -0.42
N LEU A 277 -3.97 -19.30 -1.05
CA LEU A 277 -4.04 -19.22 -2.51
C LEU A 277 -2.64 -19.34 -3.14
N PRO A 278 -2.49 -20.13 -4.23
CA PRO A 278 -1.26 -20.15 -5.02
C PRO A 278 -1.20 -18.87 -5.87
N TRP A 279 -0.86 -17.74 -5.25
CA TRP A 279 -0.97 -16.39 -5.82
C TRP A 279 -0.22 -16.15 -7.15
N LEU A 280 0.73 -17.01 -7.51
CA LEU A 280 1.46 -16.93 -8.79
C LEU A 280 0.74 -17.63 -9.95
N ALA A 281 -0.27 -18.47 -9.67
CA ALA A 281 -0.94 -19.28 -10.68
C ALA A 281 -2.16 -18.59 -11.32
N ASP A 282 -2.45 -17.34 -10.96
CA ASP A 282 -3.63 -16.62 -11.42
C ASP A 282 -3.30 -15.63 -12.55
N ASP A 283 -4.24 -15.50 -13.50
CA ASP A 283 -4.11 -14.64 -14.68
C ASP A 283 -4.04 -13.14 -14.29
N ILE A 284 -4.47 -12.77 -13.08
CA ILE A 284 -4.60 -11.36 -12.65
C ILE A 284 -3.27 -10.59 -12.68
N ILE A 285 -2.18 -11.18 -12.18
CA ILE A 285 -0.85 -10.52 -12.21
C ILE A 285 -0.35 -10.41 -13.65
N HIS A 286 -0.59 -11.45 -14.46
CA HIS A 286 -0.22 -11.46 -15.87
C HIS A 286 -1.02 -10.43 -16.67
N ASP A 287 -2.33 -10.34 -16.42
CA ASP A 287 -3.26 -9.38 -17.01
C ASP A 287 -2.90 -7.95 -16.65
N GLU A 288 -2.55 -7.69 -15.40
CA GLU A 288 -2.08 -6.39 -14.94
C GLU A 288 -0.79 -5.97 -15.65
N LEU A 289 0.20 -6.88 -15.74
CA LEU A 289 1.46 -6.61 -16.44
C LEU A 289 1.24 -6.40 -17.94
N ARG A 290 0.34 -7.17 -18.57
CA ARG A 290 -0.08 -6.94 -19.97
C ARG A 290 -0.76 -5.59 -20.15
N HIS A 291 -1.69 -5.25 -19.27
CA HIS A 291 -2.47 -4.01 -19.31
C HIS A 291 -1.58 -2.76 -19.23
N ARG A 292 -0.61 -2.75 -18.31
CA ARG A 292 0.34 -1.65 -18.17
C ARG A 292 1.19 -1.43 -19.42
N ARG A 293 1.69 -2.53 -20.02
CA ARG A 293 2.46 -2.47 -21.28
C ARG A 293 1.64 -1.89 -22.43
N THR A 294 0.35 -2.26 -22.55
CA THR A 294 -0.52 -1.71 -23.61
C THR A 294 -0.84 -0.24 -23.38
N GLY A 295 -1.08 0.18 -22.13
CA GLY A 295 -1.31 1.59 -21.80
C GLY A 295 -0.10 2.49 -22.04
N GLU A 296 1.11 1.99 -21.79
CA GLU A 296 2.37 2.68 -22.10
C GLU A 296 2.59 2.78 -23.62
N ALA A 297 2.32 1.73 -24.40
CA ALA A 297 2.46 1.76 -25.85
C ALA A 297 1.51 2.78 -26.52
N GLU A 298 0.28 2.93 -26.02
CA GLU A 298 -0.66 3.94 -26.50
C GLU A 298 -0.25 5.37 -26.08
N ALA A 299 0.26 5.56 -24.86
CA ALA A 299 0.76 6.86 -24.38
C ALA A 299 2.05 7.31 -25.10
N THR A 300 2.90 6.38 -25.51
CA THR A 300 4.16 6.68 -26.23
C THR A 300 3.93 7.01 -27.72
N SER A 301 2.75 6.70 -28.28
CA SER A 301 2.38 7.06 -29.66
C SER A 301 2.10 8.56 -29.89
N ALA A 302 2.11 9.36 -28.81
CA ALA A 302 1.92 10.81 -28.83
C ALA A 302 3.17 11.62 -28.45
N ALA A 303 4.36 11.01 -28.48
CA ALA A 303 5.63 11.72 -28.30
C ALA A 303 6.19 12.22 -29.66
N PRO A 304 6.80 13.42 -29.72
CA PRO A 304 7.31 13.99 -30.97
C PRO A 304 8.52 13.19 -31.47
N ASP A 305 8.68 13.13 -32.80
CA ASP A 305 9.82 12.54 -33.52
C ASP A 305 11.15 12.86 -32.80
N LEU A 306 11.66 11.88 -32.05
CA LEU A 306 13.01 11.93 -31.52
C LEU A 306 13.97 11.53 -32.64
N GLN A 307 14.83 12.48 -33.00
CA GLN A 307 15.94 12.26 -33.93
C GLN A 307 16.75 11.01 -33.57
N PRO A 308 17.28 10.29 -34.57
CA PRO A 308 18.09 9.10 -34.33
C PRO A 308 19.32 9.46 -33.49
N ALA A 309 19.44 8.81 -32.33
CA ALA A 309 20.56 8.99 -31.41
C ALA A 309 21.87 8.64 -32.11
N ALA A 310 22.75 9.64 -32.25
CA ALA A 310 24.12 9.47 -32.72
C ALA A 310 25.03 9.08 -31.54
N ALA A 311 25.25 7.78 -31.34
CA ALA A 311 26.51 7.17 -30.86
C ALA A 311 26.33 5.64 -30.65
N PRO A 312 27.29 4.79 -31.04
CA PRO A 312 27.25 3.36 -30.75
C PRO A 312 27.53 3.07 -29.25
N PRO A 313 26.93 2.02 -28.66
CA PRO A 313 27.19 1.64 -27.27
C PRO A 313 28.65 1.18 -27.07
N PRO A 314 29.29 1.51 -25.93
CA PRO A 314 30.65 1.05 -25.66
C PRO A 314 30.68 -0.41 -25.19
N GLN A 315 31.52 -1.19 -25.88
CA GLN A 315 32.07 -2.52 -25.57
C GLN A 315 31.08 -3.70 -25.46
N SER A 316 30.90 -4.36 -26.61
CA SER A 316 30.25 -5.67 -26.79
C SER A 316 30.95 -6.78 -26.00
N MET A 317 30.24 -7.37 -25.03
CA MET A 317 30.52 -8.73 -24.55
C MET A 317 30.29 -9.76 -25.67
N PRO A 318 30.87 -10.97 -25.58
CA PRO A 318 30.60 -12.05 -26.54
C PRO A 318 29.09 -12.27 -26.71
N ALA A 319 28.67 -12.54 -27.95
CA ALA A 319 27.28 -12.78 -28.28
C ALA A 319 26.65 -13.82 -27.32
N PRO A 320 25.40 -13.59 -26.85
CA PRO A 320 24.72 -14.52 -25.97
C PRO A 320 24.66 -15.91 -26.63
N THR A 321 24.81 -16.96 -25.82
CA THR A 321 24.65 -18.33 -26.34
C THR A 321 23.22 -18.50 -26.91
N PRO A 322 22.98 -19.38 -27.89
CA PRO A 322 21.65 -19.58 -28.47
C PRO A 322 20.56 -19.86 -27.41
N ALA A 323 20.89 -20.64 -26.37
CA ALA A 323 20.00 -20.92 -25.25
C ALA A 323 19.70 -19.67 -24.39
N GLN A 324 20.69 -18.79 -24.24
CA GLN A 324 20.52 -17.54 -23.51
C GLN A 324 19.71 -16.52 -24.32
N ALA A 325 19.92 -16.45 -25.65
CA ALA A 325 19.11 -15.63 -26.54
C ALA A 325 17.64 -16.10 -26.58
N GLU A 326 17.41 -17.42 -26.58
CA GLU A 326 16.07 -18.01 -26.50
C GLU A 326 15.40 -17.73 -25.15
N ALA A 327 16.13 -17.82 -24.04
CA ALA A 327 15.62 -17.45 -22.71
C ALA A 327 15.31 -15.95 -22.60
N VAL A 328 16.14 -15.08 -23.18
CA VAL A 328 15.89 -13.63 -23.25
C VAL A 328 14.62 -13.36 -24.05
N ALA A 329 14.46 -14.00 -25.22
CA ALA A 329 13.27 -13.87 -26.05
C ALA A 329 12.01 -14.37 -25.31
N LEU A 330 12.08 -15.54 -24.67
CA LEU A 330 10.99 -16.10 -23.89
C LEU A 330 10.55 -15.16 -22.75
N ILE A 331 11.50 -14.61 -21.98
CA ILE A 331 11.18 -13.68 -20.90
C ILE A 331 10.58 -12.39 -21.46
N ARG A 332 11.14 -11.87 -22.56
CA ARG A 332 10.66 -10.65 -23.21
C ARG A 332 9.23 -10.84 -23.76
N ASP A 333 8.98 -11.97 -24.40
CA ASP A 333 7.68 -12.32 -25.00
C ASP A 333 6.63 -12.63 -23.93
N SER A 334 7.04 -13.18 -22.78
CA SER A 334 6.14 -13.41 -21.64
C SER A 334 5.49 -12.14 -21.13
N GLY A 335 6.17 -10.98 -21.28
CA GLY A 335 5.70 -9.71 -20.75
C GLY A 335 5.80 -9.53 -19.25
N LEU A 336 6.41 -10.49 -18.55
CA LEU A 336 6.54 -10.48 -17.10
C LEU A 336 7.79 -9.76 -16.60
N PHE A 337 8.57 -9.15 -17.51
CA PHE A 337 9.77 -8.43 -17.14
C PHE A 337 9.57 -6.92 -17.34
N ASP A 338 9.66 -6.17 -16.25
CA ASP A 338 9.54 -4.70 -16.25
C ASP A 338 10.94 -4.09 -16.25
N SER A 339 11.43 -3.71 -17.43
CA SER A 339 12.81 -3.25 -17.62
C SER A 339 13.10 -1.94 -16.90
N ASP A 340 12.16 -1.00 -16.94
CA ASP A 340 12.31 0.33 -16.37
C ASP A 340 12.30 0.26 -14.84
N TRP A 341 11.34 -0.47 -14.28
CA TRP A 341 11.31 -0.72 -12.84
C TRP A 341 12.53 -1.49 -12.38
N TYR A 342 12.98 -2.50 -13.13
CA TYR A 342 14.14 -3.31 -12.77
C TYR A 342 15.40 -2.46 -12.69
N MET A 343 15.66 -1.61 -13.70
CA MET A 343 16.80 -0.71 -13.70
C MET A 343 16.71 0.35 -12.58
N ALA A 344 15.52 0.88 -12.31
CA ALA A 344 15.31 1.82 -11.21
C ALA A 344 15.50 1.19 -9.83
N SER A 345 15.20 -0.11 -9.69
CA SER A 345 15.23 -0.84 -8.43
C SER A 345 16.62 -1.41 -8.09
N TYR A 346 17.42 -1.73 -9.10
CA TYR A 346 18.73 -2.36 -8.94
C TYR A 346 19.84 -1.49 -9.56
N PRO A 347 20.51 -0.64 -8.75
CA PRO A 347 21.57 0.25 -9.25
C PRO A 347 22.73 -0.48 -9.95
N ASP A 348 23.03 -1.72 -9.57
CA ASP A 348 24.03 -2.54 -10.23
C ASP A 348 23.58 -3.00 -11.63
N ALA A 349 22.27 -3.23 -11.83
CA ALA A 349 21.74 -3.48 -13.17
C ALA A 349 21.87 -2.25 -14.06
N ALA A 350 21.47 -1.07 -13.57
CA ALA A 350 21.55 0.19 -14.31
C ALA A 350 23.00 0.58 -14.69
N SER A 351 23.98 0.25 -13.83
CA SER A 351 25.40 0.54 -14.08
C SER A 351 26.14 -0.56 -14.83
N SER A 352 25.52 -1.71 -15.07
CA SER A 352 26.16 -2.86 -15.75
C SER A 352 26.33 -2.66 -17.26
N GLY A 353 25.49 -1.83 -17.88
CA GLY A 353 25.42 -1.69 -19.35
C GLY A 353 24.83 -2.90 -20.07
N LEU A 354 24.37 -3.92 -19.35
CA LEU A 354 23.68 -5.09 -19.91
C LEU A 354 22.22 -4.77 -20.23
N ASP A 355 21.63 -5.50 -21.18
CA ASP A 355 20.17 -5.54 -21.30
C ASP A 355 19.56 -6.01 -19.97
N PRO A 356 18.47 -5.41 -19.47
CA PRO A 356 17.90 -5.74 -18.17
C PRO A 356 17.52 -7.22 -17.99
N ILE A 357 17.04 -7.89 -19.06
CA ILE A 357 16.70 -9.30 -19.02
C ILE A 357 17.97 -10.16 -19.01
N GLU A 358 19.00 -9.77 -19.77
CA GLU A 358 20.31 -10.43 -19.71
C GLU A 358 20.96 -10.31 -18.33
N HIS A 359 20.92 -9.11 -17.73
CA HIS A 359 21.37 -8.89 -16.36
C HIS A 359 20.59 -9.77 -15.38
N TYR A 360 19.26 -9.84 -15.53
CA TYR A 360 18.44 -10.69 -14.68
C TYR A 360 18.82 -12.17 -14.78
N LEU A 361 18.95 -12.70 -15.99
CA LEU A 361 19.29 -14.11 -16.22
C LEU A 361 20.67 -14.49 -15.67
N THR A 362 21.63 -13.58 -15.79
CA THR A 362 23.05 -13.85 -15.44
C THR A 362 23.40 -13.52 -14.00
N ILE A 363 22.78 -12.49 -13.42
CA ILE A 363 23.15 -11.91 -12.13
C ILE A 363 21.93 -11.80 -11.24
N GLY A 364 20.85 -11.19 -11.73
CA GLY A 364 19.71 -10.80 -10.93
C GLY A 364 19.00 -11.96 -10.25
N ALA A 365 18.65 -13.01 -10.99
CA ALA A 365 17.94 -14.17 -10.46
C ALA A 365 18.72 -14.86 -9.33
N VAL A 366 20.04 -14.98 -9.47
CA VAL A 366 20.94 -15.55 -8.44
C VAL A 366 21.00 -14.65 -7.19
N LYS A 367 20.99 -13.31 -7.37
CA LYS A 367 20.89 -12.35 -6.26
C LYS A 367 19.47 -12.24 -5.66
N GLY A 368 18.53 -13.04 -6.16
CA GLY A 368 17.12 -13.01 -5.77
C GLY A 368 16.40 -11.74 -6.18
N TYR A 369 16.89 -10.99 -7.17
CA TYR A 369 16.22 -9.80 -7.69
C TYR A 369 14.89 -10.21 -8.29
N ASN A 370 13.91 -9.33 -8.17
CA ASN A 370 12.60 -9.50 -8.77
C ASN A 370 12.64 -8.93 -10.20
N PRO A 371 12.07 -9.59 -11.22
CA PRO A 371 12.00 -9.11 -12.61
C PRO A 371 10.93 -8.03 -12.82
N ASN A 372 9.99 -7.91 -11.89
CA ASN A 372 8.95 -6.89 -11.85
C ASN A 372 8.49 -6.70 -10.39
N PRO A 373 7.72 -5.64 -10.08
CA PRO A 373 7.27 -5.35 -8.71
C PRO A 373 6.36 -6.41 -8.09
N LEU A 374 5.66 -7.19 -8.93
CA LEU A 374 4.66 -8.20 -8.57
C LEU A 374 5.24 -9.63 -8.48
N PHE A 375 6.51 -9.87 -8.84
CA PHE A 375 7.18 -11.18 -8.74
C PHE A 375 8.22 -11.26 -7.59
N ASP A 376 8.18 -12.27 -6.71
CA ASP A 376 9.08 -12.42 -5.54
C ASP A 376 9.89 -13.68 -5.76
N THR A 377 11.13 -13.50 -6.20
CA THR A 377 12.04 -14.59 -6.54
C THR A 377 12.29 -15.53 -5.37
N GLY A 378 12.37 -14.99 -4.15
CA GLY A 378 12.58 -15.79 -2.94
C GLY A 378 11.35 -16.60 -2.55
N PHE A 379 10.15 -16.02 -2.65
CA PHE A 379 8.91 -16.76 -2.43
C PHE A 379 8.75 -17.87 -3.46
N TYR A 380 8.93 -17.55 -4.75
CA TYR A 380 8.76 -18.51 -5.84
C TYR A 380 9.69 -19.72 -5.68
N ALA A 381 10.98 -19.47 -5.38
CA ALA A 381 11.95 -20.54 -5.16
C ALA A 381 11.54 -21.47 -4.01
N ARG A 382 11.00 -20.94 -2.90
CA ARG A 382 10.51 -21.76 -1.77
C ARG A 382 9.27 -22.56 -2.13
N GLN A 383 8.32 -21.95 -2.84
CA GLN A 383 7.11 -22.65 -3.27
C GLN A 383 7.46 -23.78 -4.25
N MET A 384 8.37 -23.51 -5.19
CA MET A 384 8.84 -24.51 -6.14
C MET A 384 9.62 -25.63 -5.44
N ALA A 385 10.50 -25.31 -4.48
CA ALA A 385 11.19 -26.29 -3.66
C ALA A 385 10.21 -27.19 -2.88
N ARG A 386 9.14 -26.62 -2.32
CA ARG A 386 8.06 -27.39 -1.67
C ARG A 386 7.33 -28.30 -2.66
N ARG A 387 7.06 -27.84 -3.88
CA ARG A 387 6.39 -28.64 -4.93
C ARG A 387 7.28 -29.79 -5.44
N ILE A 388 8.57 -29.54 -5.61
CA ILE A 388 9.57 -30.55 -5.99
C ILE A 388 9.69 -31.59 -4.86
N ALA A 389 9.79 -31.15 -3.60
CA ALA A 389 9.83 -32.03 -2.43
C ALA A 389 8.54 -32.86 -2.26
N ALA A 390 7.39 -32.33 -2.70
CA ALA A 390 6.10 -33.00 -2.68
C ALA A 390 5.85 -33.94 -3.89
N GLY A 391 6.84 -34.15 -4.77
CA GLY A 391 6.80 -35.18 -5.82
C GLY A 391 6.42 -34.71 -7.23
N GLY A 392 6.43 -33.40 -7.51
CA GLY A 392 6.18 -32.89 -8.85
C GLY A 392 7.47 -32.63 -9.64
N THR A 393 8.02 -33.64 -10.32
CA THR A 393 8.89 -33.36 -11.47
C THR A 393 8.02 -32.93 -12.64
N ALA A 394 8.08 -31.65 -13.02
CA ALA A 394 7.73 -31.22 -14.36
C ALA A 394 9.04 -31.02 -15.12
N ALA A 395 9.26 -31.89 -16.10
CA ALA A 395 10.23 -31.73 -17.18
C ALA A 395 9.79 -30.63 -18.15
#